data_AF-A0A924IJU9-F1
#
_entry.id   AF-A0A924IJU9-F1
#
_cell.length_a   1.000
_cell.length_b   1.000
_cell.length_c   1.000
_cell.angle_alpha   90.00
_cell.angle_beta   90.00
_cell.angle_gamma   90.00
#
_symmetry.space_group_name_H-M   'P 1'
#
loop_
_entity.id
_entity.type
_entity.pdbx_description
1 polymer ?
#
loop_
_entity_poly.entity_id
_entity_poly.type
_entity_poly.pdbx_seq_one_letter_code
_entity_poly.pdbx_strand_id
1 'polypeptide(L)'
;MNGDRKNYSFAMVQGKRDQYGKCNFIVQDRKAEPRDEVKALVAFTYMYFQKTYSKYLKTNFISGKNEKLFEVWRKYPLTREQCGWAYKVSEVQQNKNLDLMEACQKQVK
;
A
#
# COMPACT_ATOMS: atom_id res chain seq x y z
N MET A 1 -7.63 2.00 15.04
CA MET A 1 -6.88 1.86 13.77
C MET A 1 -7.35 2.83 12.69
N ASN A 2 -8.51 2.66 12.04
CA ASN A 2 -8.93 3.60 10.97
C ASN A 2 -9.05 5.06 11.47
N GLY A 3 -9.69 5.25 12.63
CA GLY A 3 -9.80 6.56 13.27
C GLY A 3 -8.45 7.20 13.62
N ASP A 4 -7.46 6.40 14.00
CA ASP A 4 -6.11 6.86 14.36
C ASP A 4 -5.25 7.16 13.12
N ARG A 5 -5.43 6.35 12.06
CA ARG A 5 -4.74 6.51 10.77
C ARG A 5 -5.05 7.85 10.11
N LYS A 6 -6.31 8.32 10.22
CA LYS A 6 -6.78 9.59 9.62
C LYS A 6 -6.33 9.73 8.16
N ASN A 7 -5.99 10.95 7.75
CA ASN A 7 -5.34 11.27 6.47
C ASN A 7 -3.81 11.33 6.58
N TYR A 8 -3.22 10.65 7.58
CA TYR A 8 -1.78 10.67 7.78
C TYR A 8 -1.06 9.91 6.66
N SER A 9 0.05 10.49 6.20
CA SER A 9 0.90 9.88 5.19
C SER A 9 1.60 8.66 5.77
N PHE A 10 1.89 7.68 4.91
CA PHE A 10 2.70 6.53 5.29
C PHE A 10 4.18 6.90 5.44
N ALA A 11 4.84 6.25 6.40
CA ALA A 11 6.29 6.31 6.60
C ALA A 11 6.76 5.04 7.33
N MET A 12 8.07 4.81 7.37
CA MET A 12 8.68 3.98 8.40
C MET A 12 8.74 4.80 9.69
N VAL A 13 8.19 4.31 10.79
CA VAL A 13 8.11 5.04 12.06
C VAL A 13 8.85 4.28 13.15
N GLN A 14 9.52 5.01 14.04
CA GLN A 14 10.24 4.42 15.18
C GLN A 14 9.33 4.19 16.40
N GLY A 15 8.02 4.07 16.17
CA GLY A 15 7.04 4.06 17.25
C GLY A 15 6.87 2.73 17.94
N LYS A 16 6.06 2.78 19.00
CA LYS A 16 5.74 1.63 19.83
C LYS A 16 4.91 0.60 19.04
N ARG A 17 5.51 -0.57 18.79
CA ARG A 17 4.87 -1.67 18.04
C ARG A 17 3.70 -2.32 18.78
N ASP A 18 3.60 -2.14 20.09
CA ASP A 18 2.55 -2.68 20.95
C ASP A 18 1.32 -1.77 21.10
N GLN A 19 1.27 -0.63 20.41
CA GLN A 19 0.15 0.33 20.46
C GLN A 19 -1.22 -0.34 20.22
N TYR A 20 -1.27 -1.41 19.42
CA TYR A 20 -2.48 -2.18 19.14
C TYR A 20 -2.31 -3.66 19.52
N GLY A 21 -1.55 -3.95 20.57
CA GLY A 21 -1.29 -5.30 21.06
C GLY A 21 -0.54 -6.16 20.05
N LYS A 22 -1.16 -7.25 19.59
CA LYS A 22 -0.55 -8.17 18.59
C LYS A 22 -0.50 -7.60 17.18
N CYS A 23 -1.24 -6.53 16.90
CA CYS A 23 -1.26 -5.90 15.58
C CYS A 23 -0.10 -4.90 15.46
N ASN A 24 0.89 -5.22 14.63
CA ASN A 24 2.03 -4.33 14.33
C ASN A 24 1.64 -3.17 13.39
N PHE A 25 0.62 -2.41 13.76
CA PHE A 25 0.24 -1.15 13.13
C PHE A 25 0.75 -0.02 14.03
N ILE A 26 1.34 1.04 13.46
CA ILE A 26 1.88 2.14 14.27
C ILE A 26 1.37 3.46 13.74
N VAL A 27 0.91 4.34 14.64
CA VAL A 27 0.62 5.74 14.32
C VAL A 27 1.38 6.64 15.27
N GLN A 28 2.31 7.40 14.72
CA GLN A 28 3.12 8.35 15.48
C GLN A 28 3.45 9.56 14.61
N ASP A 29 3.51 10.76 15.22
CA ASP A 29 3.90 12.01 14.57
C ASP A 29 3.17 12.30 13.24
N ARG A 30 1.86 12.02 13.23
CA ARG A 30 0.98 12.15 12.05
C ARG A 30 1.48 11.32 10.85
N LYS A 31 2.13 10.20 11.12
CA LYS A 31 2.51 9.16 10.17
C LYS A 31 1.91 7.82 10.59
N ALA A 32 1.58 7.01 9.61
CA ALA A 32 1.17 5.63 9.84
C ALA A 32 2.22 4.67 9.25
N GLU A 33 2.49 3.56 9.91
CA GLU A 33 3.19 2.41 9.36
C GLU A 33 2.29 1.19 9.45
N PRO A 34 1.95 0.55 8.32
CA PRO A 34 1.18 -0.67 8.34
C PRO A 34 2.05 -1.88 8.67
N ARG A 35 1.41 -3.00 9.00
CA ARG A 35 2.06 -4.30 9.13
C ARG A 35 2.82 -4.67 7.87
N ASP A 36 3.95 -5.35 8.02
CA ASP A 36 4.81 -5.79 6.91
C ASP A 36 4.04 -6.58 5.83
N GLU A 37 3.14 -7.46 6.27
CA GLU A 37 2.32 -8.30 5.41
C GLU A 37 1.41 -7.53 4.44
N VAL A 38 1.10 -6.25 4.70
CA VAL A 38 0.25 -5.43 3.82
C VAL A 38 1.00 -4.26 3.16
N LYS A 39 2.30 -4.08 3.44
CA LYS A 39 3.10 -2.98 2.87
C LYS A 39 3.13 -3.01 1.35
N ALA A 40 3.29 -4.19 0.76
CA ALA A 40 3.26 -4.35 -0.70
C ALA A 40 1.93 -3.89 -1.30
N LEU A 41 0.81 -4.34 -0.72
CA LEU A 41 -0.52 -3.96 -1.20
C LEU A 41 -0.73 -2.44 -1.14
N VAL A 42 -0.37 -1.80 -0.01
CA VAL A 42 -0.44 -0.35 0.14
C VAL A 42 0.40 0.35 -0.94
N ALA A 43 1.64 -0.09 -1.17
CA ALA A 43 2.51 0.48 -2.19
C ALA A 43 1.89 0.40 -3.59
N PHE A 44 1.47 -0.80 -4.01
CA PHE A 44 0.84 -1.01 -5.32
C PHE A 44 -0.43 -0.20 -5.49
N THR A 45 -1.26 -0.07 -4.45
CA THR A 45 -2.48 0.73 -4.50
C THR A 45 -2.16 2.21 -4.70
N TYR A 46 -1.23 2.78 -3.92
CA TYR A 46 -0.86 4.20 -4.05
C TYR A 46 -0.21 4.52 -5.39
N MET A 47 0.66 3.65 -5.87
CA MET A 47 1.30 3.80 -7.18
C MET A 47 0.27 3.68 -8.32
N TYR A 48 -0.70 2.77 -8.20
CA TYR A 48 -1.82 2.69 -9.15
C TYR A 48 -2.64 3.98 -9.19
N PHE A 49 -2.99 4.55 -8.04
CA PHE A 49 -3.76 5.80 -8.01
C PHE A 49 -2.97 6.98 -8.59
N GLN A 50 -1.67 7.08 -8.27
CA GLN A 50 -0.78 8.05 -8.92
C GLN A 50 -0.83 7.86 -10.44
N LYS A 51 -0.54 6.67 -10.97
CA LYS A 51 -0.46 6.40 -12.41
C LYS A 51 -1.79 6.64 -13.14
N THR A 52 -2.89 6.14 -12.58
CA THR A 52 -4.21 6.16 -13.21
C THR A 52 -4.83 7.56 -13.21
N TYR A 53 -4.63 8.33 -12.14
CA TYR A 53 -5.36 9.59 -11.94
C TYR A 53 -4.49 10.85 -12.03
N SER A 54 -3.17 10.75 -12.26
CA SER A 54 -2.28 11.92 -12.35
C SER A 54 -2.81 13.02 -13.29
N LYS A 55 -3.41 12.66 -14.42
CA LYS A 55 -3.94 13.63 -15.39
C LYS A 55 -5.17 14.42 -14.90
N TYR A 56 -5.84 13.95 -13.85
CA TYR A 56 -7.02 14.59 -13.28
C TYR A 56 -6.71 15.42 -12.02
N LEU A 57 -5.46 15.37 -11.54
CA LEU A 57 -5.06 16.05 -10.32
C LEU A 57 -4.17 17.26 -10.65
N LYS A 58 -4.37 18.36 -9.91
CA LYS A 58 -3.50 19.55 -10.00
C LYS A 58 -2.12 19.30 -9.39
N THR A 59 -2.00 18.29 -8.55
CA THR A 59 -0.78 17.91 -7.83
C THR A 59 -0.61 16.40 -7.90
N ASN A 60 0.61 15.91 -7.68
CA ASN A 60 0.85 14.48 -7.54
C ASN A 60 0.03 13.88 -6.38
N PHE A 61 -0.49 12.68 -6.58
CA PHE A 61 -1.17 11.88 -5.55
C PHE A 61 -0.19 11.42 -4.46
N ILE A 62 1.06 11.12 -4.83
CA ILE A 62 2.14 10.81 -3.89
C ILE A 62 3.28 11.83 -3.95
N SER A 63 3.89 12.15 -2.81
CA SER A 63 5.11 12.96 -2.76
C SER A 63 6.34 12.14 -3.20
N GLY A 64 7.42 12.80 -3.62
CA GLY A 64 8.66 12.09 -4.00
C GLY A 64 9.31 11.30 -2.84
N LYS A 65 9.06 11.68 -1.58
CA LYS A 65 9.47 10.87 -0.42
C LYS A 65 8.65 9.57 -0.33
N ASN A 66 7.34 9.65 -0.58
CA ASN A 66 6.46 8.49 -0.56
C ASN A 66 6.72 7.57 -1.75
N GLU A 67 7.08 8.10 -2.91
CA GLU A 67 7.47 7.30 -4.07
C GLU A 67 8.63 6.36 -3.74
N LYS A 68 9.73 6.90 -3.17
CA LYS A 68 10.86 6.08 -2.69
C LYS A 68 10.46 5.06 -1.63
N LEU A 69 9.59 5.45 -0.70
CA LEU A 69 9.05 4.54 0.32
C LEU A 69 8.29 3.37 -0.32
N PHE A 70 7.41 3.65 -1.29
CA PHE A 70 6.59 2.64 -1.94
C PHE A 70 7.41 1.73 -2.86
N GLU A 71 8.50 2.22 -3.48
CA GLU A 71 9.46 1.37 -4.19
C GLU A 71 10.18 0.37 -3.27
N VAL A 72 10.37 0.71 -1.99
CA VAL A 72 10.86 -0.25 -0.98
C VAL A 72 9.75 -1.21 -0.57
N TRP A 73 8.55 -0.69 -0.29
CA TRP A 73 7.44 -1.48 0.24
C TRP A 73 6.83 -2.47 -0.77
N ARG A 74 6.84 -2.17 -2.08
CA ARG A 74 6.39 -3.10 -3.12
C ARG A 74 7.20 -4.40 -3.20
N LYS A 75 8.38 -4.44 -2.55
CA LYS A 75 9.25 -5.63 -2.49
C LYS A 75 8.86 -6.62 -1.41
N TYR A 76 7.93 -6.26 -0.50
CA TYR A 76 7.40 -7.18 0.49
C TYR A 76 6.61 -8.30 -0.21
N PRO A 77 6.56 -9.51 0.37
CA PRO A 77 5.90 -10.65 -0.26
C PRO A 77 4.38 -10.43 -0.29
N LEU A 78 3.76 -10.77 -1.43
CA LEU A 78 2.31 -10.87 -1.57
C LEU A 78 1.86 -12.29 -1.22
N THR A 79 0.72 -12.40 -0.54
CA THR A 79 0.11 -13.71 -0.26
C THR A 79 -0.81 -14.15 -1.40
N ARG A 80 -1.08 -15.46 -1.48
CA ARG A 80 -2.06 -16.01 -2.45
C ARG A 80 -3.44 -15.35 -2.29
N GLU A 81 -3.83 -15.07 -1.05
CA GLU A 81 -5.11 -14.40 -0.73
C GLU A 81 -5.15 -12.97 -1.26
N GLN A 82 -4.07 -12.20 -1.08
CA GLN A 82 -3.97 -10.83 -1.60
C GLN A 82 -4.03 -10.81 -3.13
N CYS A 83 -3.35 -11.75 -3.79
CA CYS A 83 -3.41 -11.89 -5.23
C CYS A 83 -4.80 -12.34 -5.71
N GLY A 84 -5.42 -13.32 -5.05
CA GLY A 84 -6.79 -13.76 -5.34
C GLY A 84 -7.81 -12.63 -5.20
N TRP A 85 -7.69 -11.82 -4.14
CA TRP A 85 -8.49 -10.61 -3.98
C TRP A 85 -8.28 -9.61 -5.12
N ALA A 86 -7.02 -9.36 -5.50
CA ALA A 86 -6.70 -8.40 -6.56
C ALA A 86 -7.25 -8.83 -7.93
N TYR A 87 -7.25 -10.13 -8.25
CA TYR A 87 -7.92 -10.66 -9.44
C TYR A 87 -9.44 -10.42 -9.38
N LYS A 88 -10.07 -10.76 -8.26
CA LYS A 88 -11.52 -10.58 -8.06
C LYS A 88 -11.95 -9.11 -8.16
N VAL A 89 -11.17 -8.20 -7.60
CA VAL A 89 -11.41 -6.75 -7.74
C VAL A 89 -11.33 -6.32 -9.20
N SER A 90 -10.38 -6.86 -9.97
CA SER A 90 -10.24 -6.49 -11.38
C SER A 90 -11.41 -6.95 -12.25
N GLU A 91 -12.00 -8.11 -11.93
CA GLU A 91 -13.19 -8.62 -12.59
C GLU A 91 -14.42 -7.78 -12.26
N VAL A 92 -14.57 -7.34 -11.00
CA VAL A 92 -15.73 -6.52 -10.60
C VAL A 92 -15.62 -5.08 -11.09
N GLN A 93 -14.44 -4.45 -10.97
CA GLN A 93 -14.25 -3.05 -11.32
C GLN A 93 -13.97 -2.81 -12.81
N GLN A 94 -13.74 -3.88 -13.59
CA GLN A 94 -13.41 -3.81 -15.02
C GLN A 94 -12.16 -2.95 -15.30
N ASN A 95 -11.25 -2.87 -14.33
CA ASN A 95 -9.96 -2.21 -14.46
C ASN A 95 -8.88 -3.02 -13.73
N LYS A 96 -7.61 -2.83 -14.10
CA LYS A 96 -6.50 -3.63 -13.56
C LYS A 96 -5.41 -2.73 -12.98
N ASN A 97 -4.94 -3.08 -11.79
CA ASN A 97 -3.63 -2.63 -11.32
C ASN A 97 -2.56 -3.53 -11.95
N LEU A 98 -2.09 -3.17 -13.14
CA LEU A 98 -1.15 -3.99 -13.92
C LEU A 98 0.13 -4.33 -13.16
N ASP A 99 0.66 -3.37 -12.38
CA ASP A 99 1.91 -3.55 -11.63
C ASP A 99 1.73 -4.58 -10.48
N LEU A 100 0.56 -4.60 -9.84
CA LEU A 100 0.19 -5.62 -8.85
C LEU A 100 -0.04 -7.00 -9.50
N MET A 101 -0.69 -7.04 -10.66
CA MET A 101 -0.96 -8.30 -11.38
C MET A 101 0.35 -8.98 -11.82
N GLU A 102 1.29 -8.20 -12.34
CA GLU A 102 2.61 -8.70 -12.73
C GLU A 102 3.38 -9.23 -11.50
N ALA A 103 3.33 -8.53 -10.37
CA ALA A 103 3.94 -8.98 -9.13
C ALA A 103 3.35 -10.31 -8.63
N CYS A 104 2.02 -10.45 -8.68
CA CYS A 104 1.33 -11.69 -8.33
C CYS A 104 1.74 -12.87 -9.22
N GLN A 105 1.89 -12.66 -10.53
CA GLN A 105 2.33 -13.71 -11.45
C GLN A 105 3.77 -14.16 -11.18
N LYS A 106 4.65 -13.25 -10.74
CA LYS A 106 6.05 -13.53 -10.44
C LYS A 106 6.26 -14.23 -9.09
N GLN A 107 5.41 -13.92 -8.10
CA GLN A 107 5.59 -14.39 -6.72
C GLN A 107 4.77 -15.65 -6.38
N VAL A 108 3.80 -16.04 -7.21
CA VAL A 108 2.97 -17.26 -7.01
C VAL A 108 3.50 -18.45 -7.83
N LYS A 109 4.82 -18.53 -8.07
CA LYS A 109 5.46 -19.75 -8.58
C LYS A 109 5.82 -20.71 -7.47
#